data_AF-A0A953AK29-F1
#
_entry.id   AF-A0A953AK29-F1
#
_cell.length_a   1.000
_cell.length_b   1.000
_cell.length_c   1.000
_cell.angle_alpha   90.00
_cell.angle_beta   90.00
_cell.angle_gamma   90.00
#
_symmetry.space_group_name_H-M   'P 1'
#
loop_
_entity.id
_entity.type
_entity.pdbx_description
1 polymer ?
#
loop_
_entity_poly.entity_id
_entity_poly.type
_entity_poly.pdbx_seq_one_letter_code
_entity_poly.pdbx_strand_id
1 'polypeptide(L)'
;GTQVSSAYELALQIIKERFNPNDWNIYPFHFSDGDNLPWDNDRCVQLVQQLIELCNIFGYGEIREGHYRSPSTLMSAYSRITDKKFVAVTISDKKEVYPALRKFFARRGDAVPAGR
;
A
#
# COMPACT_ATOMS: atom_id res chain seq x y z
N GLY A 1 19.60 4.31 -1.17
CA GLY A 1 18.34 4.13 -1.90
C GLY A 1 17.85 2.72 -1.65
N THR A 2 16.58 2.60 -1.30
CA THR A 2 15.92 1.33 -0.96
C THR A 2 15.41 0.66 -2.23
N GLN A 3 15.44 -0.68 -2.30
CA GLN A 3 14.83 -1.45 -3.39
C GLN A 3 13.57 -2.15 -2.88
N VAL A 4 12.43 -1.47 -2.97
CA VAL A 4 11.16 -1.93 -2.41
C VAL A 4 10.59 -3.15 -3.13
N SER A 5 10.87 -3.33 -4.42
CA SER A 5 10.37 -4.47 -5.20
C SER A 5 10.73 -5.83 -4.59
N SER A 6 11.90 -5.94 -3.97
CA SER A 6 12.37 -7.16 -3.30
C SER A 6 11.40 -7.65 -2.20
N ALA A 7 10.78 -6.72 -1.47
CA ALA A 7 9.79 -7.05 -0.44
C ALA A 7 8.49 -7.60 -1.05
N TYR A 8 8.08 -7.08 -2.21
CA TYR A 8 6.87 -7.56 -2.89
C TYR A 8 7.07 -8.89 -3.59
N GLU A 9 8.26 -9.15 -4.12
CA GLU A 9 8.63 -10.48 -4.63
C GLU A 9 8.55 -11.53 -3.54
N LEU A 10 9.13 -11.23 -2.38
CA LEU A 10 9.05 -12.10 -1.21
C LEU A 10 7.60 -12.29 -0.75
N ALA A 11 6.79 -11.24 -0.74
CA ALA A 11 5.37 -11.35 -0.39
C ALA A 11 4.62 -12.28 -1.34
N LEU A 12 4.84 -12.17 -2.66
CA LEU A 12 4.25 -13.07 -3.65
C LEU A 12 4.70 -14.52 -3.45
N GLN A 13 5.98 -14.73 -3.16
CA GLN A 13 6.52 -16.05 -2.86
C GLN A 13 5.84 -16.66 -1.62
N ILE A 14 5.78 -15.91 -0.52
CA ILE A 14 5.14 -16.35 0.73
C ILE A 14 3.66 -16.70 0.51
N ILE A 15 2.93 -15.89 -0.24
CA ILE A 15 1.52 -16.14 -0.58
C ILE A 15 1.40 -17.46 -1.33
N LYS A 16 2.20 -17.66 -2.39
CA LYS A 16 2.16 -18.89 -3.20
C LYS A 16 2.51 -20.14 -2.40
N GLU A 17 3.49 -20.07 -1.51
CA GLU A 17 3.98 -21.23 -0.77
C GLU A 17 3.12 -21.59 0.44
N ARG A 18 2.50 -20.59 1.10
CA ARG A 18 1.93 -20.77 2.44
C ARG A 18 0.47 -20.32 2.57
N PHE A 19 -0.02 -19.46 1.70
CA PHE A 19 -1.33 -18.81 1.85
C PHE A 19 -2.09 -18.82 0.52
N ASN A 20 -2.62 -19.97 0.13
CA ASN A 20 -3.46 -20.09 -1.06
C ASN A 20 -4.68 -19.14 -0.95
N PRO A 21 -4.89 -18.20 -1.90
CA PRO A 21 -6.00 -17.26 -1.85
C PRO A 21 -7.40 -17.89 -1.86
N ASN A 22 -7.53 -19.16 -2.27
CA ASN A 22 -8.81 -19.88 -2.17
C ASN A 22 -9.16 -20.27 -0.73
N ASP A 23 -8.16 -20.37 0.14
CA ASP A 23 -8.32 -20.81 1.52
C ASP A 23 -8.15 -19.65 2.52
N TRP A 24 -7.55 -18.53 2.09
CA TRP A 24 -7.20 -17.40 2.95
C TRP A 24 -7.65 -16.05 2.37
N ASN A 25 -8.12 -15.16 3.24
CA ASN A 25 -8.25 -13.74 2.90
C ASN A 25 -6.93 -13.02 3.21
N ILE A 26 -6.36 -12.34 2.22
CA ILE A 26 -5.00 -11.79 2.29
C ILE A 26 -5.05 -10.26 2.20
N TYR A 27 -4.37 -9.59 3.14
CA TYR A 27 -4.37 -8.14 3.31
C TYR A 27 -2.94 -7.61 3.57
N PRO A 28 -2.10 -7.46 2.52
CA PRO A 28 -0.80 -6.82 2.64
C PRO A 28 -0.91 -5.33 2.98
N PHE A 29 -0.08 -4.89 3.93
CA PHE A 29 0.13 -3.49 4.29
C PHE A 29 1.61 -3.12 4.18
N HIS A 30 1.90 -2.05 3.44
CA HIS A 30 3.24 -1.49 3.33
C HIS A 30 3.24 -0.07 3.89
N PHE A 31 4.05 0.16 4.92
CA PHE A 31 4.32 1.49 5.46
C PHE A 31 5.76 1.90 5.12
N SER A 32 5.93 3.09 4.56
CA SER A 32 7.24 3.62 4.14
C SER A 32 7.22 5.15 4.09
N ASP A 33 8.37 5.80 4.19
CA ASP A 33 8.58 7.23 3.95
C ASP A 33 8.49 7.63 2.46
N GLY A 34 8.36 6.64 1.57
CA GLY A 34 8.20 6.84 0.14
C GLY A 34 9.50 6.85 -0.67
N ASP A 35 10.66 6.67 -0.04
CA ASP A 35 11.94 6.58 -0.75
C ASP A 35 12.13 5.22 -1.44
N ASN A 36 12.50 5.27 -2.71
CA ASN A 36 12.80 4.10 -3.53
C ASN A 36 13.71 4.48 -4.69
N LEU A 37 14.49 3.52 -5.16
CA LEU A 37 15.33 3.69 -6.33
C LEU A 37 14.48 3.97 -7.59
N PRO A 38 14.77 5.01 -8.39
CA PRO A 38 13.93 5.39 -9.53
C PRO A 38 13.67 4.26 -10.54
N TRP A 39 14.68 3.43 -10.81
CA TRP A 39 14.57 2.28 -11.73
C TRP A 39 13.75 1.11 -11.15
N ASP A 40 13.49 1.12 -9.85
CA ASP A 40 12.74 0.08 -9.15
C ASP A 40 11.22 0.37 -9.12
N ASN A 41 10.82 1.62 -9.36
CA ASN A 41 9.44 2.06 -9.24
C ASN A 41 8.48 1.34 -10.21
N ASP A 42 8.89 1.14 -11.46
CA ASP A 42 8.05 0.45 -12.43
C ASP A 42 7.88 -1.03 -12.08
N ARG A 43 8.92 -1.65 -11.56
CA ARG A 43 8.88 -3.02 -11.03
C ARG A 43 7.94 -3.12 -9.82
N CYS A 44 8.02 -2.16 -8.90
CA CYS A 44 7.09 -2.08 -7.76
C CYS A 44 5.63 -2.03 -8.21
N VAL A 45 5.30 -1.19 -9.20
CA VAL A 45 3.92 -1.10 -9.72
C VAL A 45 3.44 -2.43 -10.28
N GLN A 46 4.28 -3.11 -11.08
CA GLN A 46 3.94 -4.43 -11.64
C GLN A 46 3.71 -5.48 -10.56
N LEU A 47 4.54 -5.51 -9.51
CA LEU A 47 4.41 -6.46 -8.41
C LEU A 47 3.19 -6.19 -7.54
N VAL A 48 2.88 -4.91 -7.28
CA VAL A 48 1.66 -4.54 -6.55
C VAL A 48 0.41 -4.95 -7.34
N GLN A 49 0.41 -4.79 -8.67
CA GLN A 49 -0.69 -5.28 -9.51
C GLN A 49 -0.88 -6.80 -9.39
N GLN A 50 0.20 -7.58 -9.40
CA GLN A 50 0.13 -9.03 -9.18
C GLN A 50 -0.39 -9.37 -7.76
N LEU A 51 0.05 -8.63 -6.74
CA LEU A 51 -0.45 -8.82 -5.38
C LEU A 51 -1.94 -8.53 -5.26
N ILE A 52 -2.43 -7.48 -5.93
CA ILE A 52 -3.84 -7.08 -5.95
C ILE A 52 -4.76 -8.18 -6.53
N GLU A 53 -4.26 -8.95 -7.50
CA GLU A 53 -5.01 -10.09 -8.06
C GLU A 53 -5.22 -11.19 -7.03
N LEU A 54 -4.21 -11.45 -6.20
CA LEU A 54 -4.20 -12.53 -5.20
C LEU A 54 -4.77 -12.10 -3.83
N CYS A 55 -4.85 -10.79 -3.57
CA CYS A 55 -5.27 -10.25 -2.29
C CYS A 55 -6.68 -9.64 -2.34
N ASN A 56 -7.31 -9.51 -1.18
CA ASN A 56 -8.58 -8.81 -1.05
C ASN A 56 -8.37 -7.29 -1.12
N ILE A 57 -7.25 -6.81 -0.57
CA ILE A 57 -6.82 -5.42 -0.63
C ILE A 57 -5.30 -5.34 -0.62
N PHE A 58 -4.74 -4.26 -1.13
CA PHE A 58 -3.36 -3.86 -0.89
C PHE A 58 -3.35 -2.44 -0.30
N GLY A 59 -2.85 -2.30 0.92
CA GLY A 59 -2.77 -1.01 1.61
C GLY A 59 -1.36 -0.42 1.58
N TYR A 60 -1.22 0.79 1.07
CA TYR A 60 0.01 1.57 1.15
C TYR A 60 -0.18 2.77 2.09
N GLY A 61 0.67 2.87 3.11
CA GLY A 61 0.68 3.97 4.07
C GLY A 61 1.98 4.75 3.98
N GLU A 62 1.94 5.95 3.41
CA GLU A 62 3.12 6.81 3.36
C GLU A 62 3.26 7.61 4.66
N ILE A 63 4.40 7.49 5.32
CA ILE A 63 4.75 8.27 6.51
C ILE A 63 5.41 9.57 6.05
N ARG A 64 4.80 10.72 6.34
CA ARG A 64 5.38 12.03 6.01
C ARG A 64 5.82 12.74 7.27
N GLU A 65 7.10 13.06 7.35
CA GLU A 65 7.62 13.97 8.36
C GLU A 65 7.61 15.41 7.80
N GLY A 66 6.76 16.28 8.37
CA GLY A 66 6.71 17.71 8.04
C GLY A 66 5.86 18.10 6.81
N HIS A 67 6.05 19.33 6.32
CA HIS A 67 5.24 19.94 5.25
C HIS A 67 5.71 19.59 3.82
N TYR A 68 6.24 18.38 3.57
CA TYR A 68 6.56 17.96 2.21
C TYR A 68 5.27 17.81 1.39
N ARG A 69 5.02 18.83 0.54
CA ARG A 69 3.83 18.92 -0.32
C ARG A 69 3.93 18.03 -1.56
N SER A 70 5.15 17.75 -2.02
CA SER A 70 5.38 16.93 -3.21
C SER A 70 5.18 15.44 -2.91
N PRO A 71 4.53 14.67 -3.80
CA PRO A 71 4.48 13.22 -3.68
C PRO A 71 5.88 12.60 -3.69
N SER A 72 6.09 11.53 -2.93
CA SER A 72 7.32 10.74 -2.99
C SER A 72 7.48 10.02 -4.33
N THR A 73 8.64 9.38 -4.55
CA THR A 73 8.88 8.59 -5.77
C THR A 73 7.89 7.42 -5.86
N LEU A 74 7.63 6.74 -4.74
CA LEU A 74 6.67 5.64 -4.68
C LEU A 74 5.23 6.11 -4.83
N MET A 75 4.82 7.17 -4.13
CA MET A 75 3.45 7.68 -4.23
C MET A 75 3.15 8.15 -5.67
N SER A 76 4.13 8.78 -6.31
CA SER A 76 4.04 9.15 -7.73
C SER A 76 3.88 7.91 -8.62
N ALA A 77 4.65 6.85 -8.37
CA ALA A 77 4.55 5.60 -9.13
C ALA A 77 3.20 4.89 -8.93
N TYR A 78 2.73 4.83 -7.69
CA TYR A 78 1.49 4.15 -7.32
C TYR A 78 0.23 4.91 -7.73
N SER A 79 0.32 6.22 -8.00
CA SER A 79 -0.79 6.99 -8.58
C SER A 79 -1.31 6.41 -9.90
N ARG A 80 -0.50 5.60 -10.59
CA ARG A 80 -0.86 4.89 -11.83
C ARG A 80 -1.74 3.66 -11.60
N ILE A 81 -1.86 3.19 -10.36
CA ILE A 81 -2.65 2.02 -9.99
C ILE A 81 -4.09 2.48 -9.72
N THR A 82 -5.01 2.07 -10.59
CA THR A 82 -6.43 2.48 -10.54
C THR A 82 -7.35 1.41 -9.96
N ASP A 83 -6.80 0.25 -9.57
CA ASP A 83 -7.59 -0.85 -9.02
C ASP A 83 -8.21 -0.46 -7.67
N LYS A 84 -9.50 -0.74 -7.51
CA LYS A 84 -10.27 -0.42 -6.30
C LYS A 84 -9.82 -1.20 -5.06
N LYS A 85 -9.02 -2.25 -5.21
CA LYS A 85 -8.39 -3.00 -4.12
C LYS A 85 -7.07 -2.35 -3.68
N PHE A 86 -6.54 -1.39 -4.42
CA PHE A 86 -5.43 -0.58 -3.97
C PHE A 86 -5.94 0.60 -3.13
N VAL A 87 -5.43 0.74 -1.91
CA VAL A 87 -5.75 1.88 -1.04
C VAL A 87 -4.45 2.51 -0.59
N ALA A 88 -4.25 3.78 -0.94
CA ALA A 88 -3.14 4.57 -0.46
C ALA A 88 -3.62 5.61 0.56
N VAL A 89 -2.86 5.77 1.64
CA VAL A 89 -3.08 6.79 2.67
C VAL A 89 -1.76 7.46 3.02
N THR A 90 -1.85 8.68 3.52
CA THR A 90 -0.72 9.42 4.06
C THR A 90 -0.93 9.61 5.56
N ILE A 91 0.14 9.45 6.34
CA ILE A 91 0.15 9.55 7.79
C ILE A 91 1.24 10.55 8.17
N SER A 92 0.84 11.70 8.72
CA SER A 92 1.76 12.76 9.15
C SER A 92 1.94 12.82 10.67
N ASP A 93 1.00 12.25 11.42
CA ASP A 93 1.01 12.22 12.89
C ASP A 93 0.54 10.85 13.41
N LYS A 94 0.99 10.48 14.62
CA LYS A 94 0.56 9.26 15.33
C LYS A 94 -0.96 9.16 15.47
N LYS A 95 -1.67 10.28 15.61
CA LYS A 95 -3.13 10.33 15.69
C LYS A 95 -3.82 9.88 14.41
N GLU A 96 -3.13 9.96 13.26
CA GLU A 96 -3.68 9.57 11.95
C GLU A 96 -3.55 8.07 11.66
N VAL A 97 -2.75 7.33 12.45
CA VAL A 97 -2.55 5.87 12.28
C VAL A 97 -3.88 5.12 12.36
N TYR A 98 -4.70 5.39 13.38
CA TYR A 98 -5.97 4.69 13.53
C TYR A 98 -6.96 5.02 12.40
N PRO A 99 -7.20 6.30 12.04
CA PRO A 99 -7.96 6.66 10.85
C PRO A 99 -7.44 6.03 9.55
N ALA A 100 -6.13 5.93 9.37
CA ALA A 100 -5.50 5.33 8.19
C ALA A 100 -5.82 3.82 8.09
N LEU A 101 -5.65 3.08 9.19
CA LEU A 101 -6.03 1.66 9.25
C LEU A 101 -7.53 1.48 8.99
N ARG A 102 -8.37 2.35 9.56
CA ARG A 102 -9.82 2.32 9.30
C ARG A 102 -10.15 2.54 7.83
N LYS A 103 -9.40 3.36 7.09
CA LYS A 103 -9.57 3.53 5.64
C LYS A 103 -9.23 2.25 4.87
N PHE A 104 -8.20 1.52 5.27
CA PHE A 104 -7.87 0.24 4.63
C PHE A 104 -8.97 -0.81 4.81
N PHE A 105 -9.64 -0.85 5.96
CA PHE A 105 -10.68 -1.84 6.25
C PHE A 105 -12.11 -1.30 6.09
N ALA A 106 -12.28 -0.05 5.65
CA ALA A 106 -13.60 0.53 5.46
C ALA A 106 -14.38 -0.29 4.43
N ARG A 107 -15.61 -0.67 4.78
CA ARG A 107 -16.51 -1.31 3.81
C ARG A 107 -16.72 -0.35 2.64
N ARG A 108 -16.66 -0.87 1.42
CA ARG A 108 -17.02 -0.12 0.21
C ARG A 108 -18.46 0.40 0.37
N GLY A 109 -18.61 1.68 0.72
CA GLY A 109 -19.90 2.34 0.97
C GLY A 109 -20.00 3.11 2.28
N ASP A 110 -19.15 2.83 3.28
CA ASP A 110 -19.18 3.55 4.56
C ASP A 110 -18.33 4.82 4.45
N ALA A 111 -18.99 5.98 4.45
CA ALA A 111 -18.31 7.25 4.65
C ALA A 111 -17.60 7.22 6.01
N VAL A 112 -16.28 7.29 6.02
CA VAL A 112 -15.51 7.46 7.25
C VAL A 112 -15.95 8.81 7.84
N PRO A 113 -16.61 8.85 9.01
CA PRO A 113 -17.00 10.11 9.60
C PRO A 113 -15.71 10.87 9.91
N ALA A 114 -15.61 12.11 9.41
CA ALA A 114 -14.56 13.03 9.83
C ALA A 114 -14.68 13.17 11.35
N GLY A 115 -13.66 12.68 12.07
CA GLY A 115 -13.63 12.73 13.52
C GLY A 115 -13.81 14.16 14.02
N ARG A 116 -14.64 14.32 15.04
CA ARG A 116 -14.72 15.54 15.88
C ARG A 116 -13.43 15.75 16.65
#